data_AF-A0AB34HIC7-F1
#
_entry.id   AF-A0AB34HIC7-F1
#
_cell.length_a   1.000
_cell.length_b   1.000
_cell.length_c   1.000
_cell.angle_alpha   90.00
_cell.angle_beta   90.00
_cell.angle_gamma   90.00
#
_symmetry.space_group_name_H-M   'P 1'
#
loop_
_entity.id
_entity.type
_entity.pdbx_description
1 polymer ?
#
loop_
_entity_poly.entity_id
_entity_poly.type
_entity_poly.pdbx_seq_one_letter_code
_entity_poly.pdbx_strand_id
1 'polypeptide(L)'
;MSASGRPALPTLLLAVAVSSFCSATSGDEARNRLLMREKMMRIGGQLVLKQEEELANQRLGALKEAEMQEALRTGSIPPSMHFFQAKSLIEKSAVFNILKKMPKGAALHVHDFSIANTDWLVRNVTYRPHCYFCLTPRGTPQFRFARSTPPTLNTTECPQWVLLEKFRKGLPNITEFDHRWVVAREEPVSHLRSKFLVRFDQRHSRCTERDLSGPSATYANQDVVWAKFETIFFAIAGLVSYAPVFRDYISQGLEEFYQDNVLYLELRAMLYPVSTLLCILDDPLFLGYVHTSSRSAQVTVCISTGSW
;
A
#
# COMPACT_ATOMS: atom_id res chain seq x y z
N MET A 1 -26.27 -48.62 77.51
CA MET A 1 -26.40 -48.45 76.05
C MET A 1 -26.23 -46.97 75.75
N SER A 2 -25.06 -46.54 75.28
CA SER A 2 -24.80 -45.14 74.92
C SER A 2 -24.00 -45.13 73.63
N ALA A 3 -24.59 -44.60 72.56
CA ALA A 3 -23.94 -44.39 71.27
C ALA A 3 -23.99 -42.89 70.97
N SER A 4 -22.90 -42.16 71.22
CA SER A 4 -22.73 -40.77 70.78
C SER A 4 -21.92 -40.75 69.49
N GLY A 5 -22.59 -40.68 68.34
CA GLY A 5 -21.98 -40.49 67.02
C GLY A 5 -21.32 -39.12 66.91
N ARG A 6 -20.04 -39.10 66.52
CA ARG A 6 -19.20 -37.90 66.33
C ARG A 6 -19.61 -37.09 65.09
N PRO A 7 -19.39 -35.76 65.07
CA PRO A 7 -19.66 -34.90 63.91
C PRO A 7 -18.48 -34.97 62.93
N ALA A 8 -18.38 -36.02 62.13
CA ALA A 8 -17.29 -36.17 61.14
C ALA A 8 -17.61 -35.51 59.77
N LEU A 9 -18.90 -35.30 59.48
CA LEU A 9 -19.37 -34.76 58.21
C LEU A 9 -19.06 -33.25 58.00
N PRO A 10 -19.24 -32.37 59.01
CA PRO A 10 -18.98 -30.93 58.84
C PRO A 10 -17.48 -30.62 58.67
N THR A 11 -16.61 -31.36 59.37
CA THR A 11 -15.15 -31.23 59.30
C THR A 11 -14.59 -31.70 57.96
N LEU A 12 -15.17 -32.75 57.36
CA LEU A 12 -14.78 -33.22 56.03
C LEU A 12 -15.21 -32.24 54.93
N LEU A 13 -16.43 -31.67 55.03
CA LEU A 13 -16.92 -30.64 54.11
C LEU A 13 -16.08 -29.36 54.17
N LEU A 14 -15.67 -28.93 55.36
CA LEU A 14 -14.80 -27.77 55.54
C LEU A 14 -13.40 -28.02 54.95
N ALA A 15 -12.84 -29.21 55.12
CA ALA A 15 -11.54 -29.57 54.56
C ALA A 15 -11.55 -29.63 53.01
N VAL A 16 -12.63 -30.13 52.40
CA VAL A 16 -12.82 -30.17 50.94
C VAL A 16 -13.05 -28.77 50.36
N ALA A 17 -13.79 -27.91 51.07
CA ALA A 17 -13.96 -26.52 50.68
C ALA A 17 -12.60 -25.78 50.71
N VAL A 18 -11.87 -25.88 51.82
CA VAL A 18 -10.56 -25.20 51.98
C VAL A 18 -9.53 -25.67 50.96
N SER A 19 -9.47 -26.96 50.61
CA SER A 19 -8.55 -27.46 49.58
C SER A 19 -8.94 -27.03 48.16
N SER A 20 -10.24 -26.90 47.86
CA SER A 20 -10.73 -26.33 46.59
C SER A 20 -10.43 -24.83 46.48
N PHE A 21 -10.61 -24.05 47.56
CA PHE A 21 -10.33 -22.62 47.58
C PHE A 21 -8.82 -22.31 47.46
N CYS A 22 -7.95 -23.07 48.12
CA CYS A 22 -6.50 -22.89 48.00
C CYS A 22 -5.95 -23.26 46.60
N SER A 23 -6.54 -24.27 45.94
CA SER A 23 -6.10 -24.64 44.58
C SER A 23 -6.51 -23.60 43.52
N ALA A 24 -7.71 -23.03 43.64
CA ALA A 24 -8.22 -22.00 42.72
C ALA A 24 -7.39 -20.70 42.76
N THR A 25 -7.01 -20.23 43.96
CA THR A 25 -6.19 -19.01 44.12
C THR A 25 -4.79 -19.15 43.49
N SER A 26 -4.16 -20.33 43.59
CA SER A 26 -2.87 -20.59 42.94
C SER A 26 -2.96 -20.65 41.41
N GLY A 27 -4.09 -21.16 40.88
CA GLY A 27 -4.37 -21.20 39.45
C GLY A 27 -4.58 -19.81 38.85
N ASP A 28 -5.31 -18.95 39.55
CA ASP A 28 -5.55 -17.56 39.15
C ASP A 28 -4.25 -16.74 39.16
N GLU A 29 -3.38 -16.94 40.14
CA GLU A 29 -2.07 -16.29 40.18
C GLU A 29 -1.18 -16.74 39.03
N ALA A 30 -1.11 -18.05 38.75
CA ALA A 30 -0.34 -18.57 37.63
C ALA A 30 -0.85 -18.04 36.28
N ARG A 31 -2.17 -17.98 36.08
CA ARG A 31 -2.80 -17.39 34.89
C ARG A 31 -2.47 -15.91 34.75
N ASN A 32 -2.60 -15.14 35.81
CA ASN A 32 -2.31 -13.69 35.79
C ASN A 32 -0.83 -13.43 35.51
N ARG A 33 0.07 -14.25 36.05
CA ARG A 33 1.51 -14.18 35.74
C ARG A 33 1.79 -14.42 34.25
N LEU A 34 1.11 -15.39 33.62
CA LEU A 34 1.24 -15.64 32.18
C LEU A 34 0.72 -14.45 31.34
N LEU A 35 -0.48 -13.95 31.65
CA LEU A 35 -1.06 -12.81 30.95
C LEU A 35 -0.20 -11.54 31.07
N MET A 36 0.34 -11.27 32.27
CA MET A 36 1.27 -10.16 32.47
C MET A 36 2.57 -10.37 31.70
N ARG A 37 3.11 -11.59 31.70
CA ARG A 37 4.32 -11.92 30.93
C ARG A 37 4.10 -11.68 29.43
N GLU A 38 3.00 -12.15 28.86
CA GLU A 38 2.65 -11.90 27.45
C GLU A 38 2.47 -10.40 27.16
N LYS A 39 1.77 -9.67 28.04
CA LYS A 39 1.56 -8.22 27.92
C LYS A 39 2.88 -7.44 27.91
N MET A 40 3.89 -7.88 28.67
CA MET A 40 5.19 -7.22 28.78
C MET A 40 6.18 -7.62 27.67
N MET A 41 6.05 -8.83 27.11
CA MET A 41 6.94 -9.32 26.05
C MET A 41 6.54 -8.87 24.64
N ARG A 42 5.28 -8.49 24.41
CA ARG A 42 4.85 -7.95 23.11
C ARG A 42 5.52 -6.61 22.79
N ILE A 43 5.58 -6.27 21.51
CA ILE A 43 6.15 -5.00 21.03
C ILE A 43 5.49 -3.82 21.76
N GLY A 44 6.33 -2.94 22.34
CA GLY A 44 5.88 -1.77 23.11
C GLY A 44 5.31 -2.09 24.50
N GLY A 45 5.32 -3.35 24.96
CA GLY A 45 4.67 -3.76 26.21
C GLY A 45 5.26 -3.15 27.48
N GLN A 46 6.51 -2.71 27.45
CA GLN A 46 7.22 -2.10 28.59
C GLN A 46 7.23 -0.56 28.54
N LEU A 47 6.62 0.05 27.52
CA LEU A 47 6.51 1.51 27.44
C LEU A 47 5.60 2.00 28.56
N VAL A 48 6.09 2.97 29.32
CA VAL A 48 5.33 3.61 30.41
C VAL A 48 4.59 4.81 29.82
N LEU A 49 3.26 4.76 29.85
CA LEU A 49 2.40 5.81 29.31
C LEU A 49 2.17 6.92 30.36
N LYS A 50 2.12 8.16 29.89
CA LYS A 50 1.61 9.31 30.66
C LYS A 50 0.09 9.28 30.75
N GLN A 51 -0.48 10.12 31.61
CA GLN A 51 -1.92 10.17 31.84
C GLN A 51 -2.72 10.49 30.56
N GLU A 52 -2.20 11.40 29.72
CA GLU A 52 -2.81 11.76 28.45
C GLU A 52 -2.75 10.63 27.43
N GLU A 53 -1.63 9.90 27.41
CA GLU A 53 -1.41 8.74 26.53
C GLU A 53 -2.30 7.57 26.95
N GLU A 54 -2.51 7.35 28.26
CA GLU A 54 -3.43 6.34 28.76
C GLU A 54 -4.88 6.65 28.36
N LEU A 55 -5.30 7.92 28.46
CA LEU A 55 -6.62 8.36 28.00
C LEU A 55 -6.79 8.17 26.48
N ALA A 56 -5.77 8.49 25.69
CA ALA A 56 -5.77 8.26 24.24
C ALA A 56 -5.83 6.76 23.92
N ASN A 57 -5.04 5.94 24.61
CA ASN A 57 -5.02 4.48 24.48
C ASN A 57 -6.37 3.86 24.85
N GLN A 58 -7.02 4.33 25.92
CA GLN A 58 -8.36 3.86 26.31
C GLN A 58 -9.40 4.13 25.21
N ARG A 59 -9.41 5.35 24.65
CA ARG A 59 -10.36 5.72 23.58
C ARG A 59 -10.11 4.94 22.29
N LEU A 60 -8.84 4.82 21.88
CA LEU A 60 -8.45 4.05 20.70
C LEU A 60 -8.79 2.56 20.88
N GLY A 61 -8.50 2.01 22.06
CA GLY A 61 -8.81 0.63 22.43
C GLY A 61 -10.31 0.33 22.39
N ALA A 62 -11.15 1.24 22.89
CA ALA A 62 -12.61 1.09 22.84
C ALA A 62 -13.14 1.07 21.39
N LEU A 63 -12.64 1.95 20.52
CA LEU A 63 -13.00 1.95 19.09
C LEU A 63 -12.56 0.66 18.39
N LYS A 64 -11.33 0.22 18.65
CA LYS A 64 -10.78 -1.02 18.11
C LYS A 64 -11.62 -2.23 18.54
N GLU A 65 -11.98 -2.32 19.82
CA GLU A 65 -12.77 -3.43 20.34
C GLU A 65 -14.17 -3.44 19.70
N ALA A 66 -14.83 -2.27 19.60
CA ALA A 66 -16.12 -2.16 18.94
C ALA A 66 -16.08 -2.61 17.47
N GLU A 67 -15.07 -2.16 16.70
CA GLU A 67 -14.88 -2.59 15.30
C GLU A 67 -14.62 -4.10 15.20
N MET A 68 -13.84 -4.66 16.13
CA MET A 68 -13.52 -6.10 16.15
C MET A 68 -14.74 -6.96 16.50
N GLN A 69 -15.56 -6.53 17.47
CA GLN A 69 -16.80 -7.23 17.83
C GLN A 69 -17.80 -7.24 16.67
N GLU A 70 -17.96 -6.12 15.97
CA GLU A 70 -18.82 -6.04 14.80
C GLU A 70 -18.29 -6.91 13.64
N ALA A 71 -16.97 -6.93 13.44
CA ALA A 71 -16.33 -7.78 12.45
C ALA A 71 -16.53 -9.28 12.74
N LEU A 72 -16.43 -9.69 14.02
CA LEU A 72 -16.71 -11.06 14.46
C LEU A 72 -18.20 -11.43 14.32
N ARG A 73 -19.10 -10.49 14.61
CA ARG A 73 -20.55 -10.69 14.48
C ARG A 73 -20.99 -10.86 13.04
N THR A 74 -20.42 -10.08 12.12
CA THR A 74 -20.77 -10.10 10.69
C THR A 74 -19.95 -11.09 9.88
N GLY A 75 -18.82 -11.57 10.40
CA GLY A 75 -17.81 -12.32 9.66
C GLY A 75 -17.00 -11.47 8.68
N SER A 76 -17.23 -10.15 8.61
CA SER A 76 -16.48 -9.24 7.74
C SER A 76 -15.29 -8.65 8.48
N ILE A 77 -14.15 -9.32 8.40
CA ILE A 77 -12.90 -8.93 9.07
C ILE A 77 -11.94 -8.36 8.00
N PRO A 78 -11.76 -7.03 7.88
CA PRO A 78 -11.01 -6.45 6.76
C PRO A 78 -9.57 -7.00 6.61
N PRO A 79 -8.79 -7.23 7.69
CA PRO A 79 -7.46 -7.83 7.57
C PRO A 79 -7.45 -9.30 7.07
N SER A 80 -8.55 -10.03 7.14
CA SER A 80 -8.65 -11.41 6.60
C SER A 80 -9.14 -11.45 5.16
N MET A 81 -9.50 -10.31 4.57
CA MET A 81 -9.95 -10.17 3.19
C MET A 81 -8.79 -9.71 2.31
N HIS A 82 -8.88 -9.97 1.00
CA HIS A 82 -7.92 -9.38 0.07
C HIS A 82 -8.02 -7.85 0.08
N PHE A 83 -6.89 -7.13 0.09
CA PHE A 83 -6.86 -5.67 0.26
C PHE A 83 -7.76 -4.92 -0.74
N PHE A 84 -7.81 -5.34 -2.01
CA PHE A 84 -8.69 -4.73 -3.02
C PHE A 84 -10.19 -4.76 -2.66
N GLN A 85 -10.62 -5.72 -1.84
CA GLN A 85 -11.98 -5.79 -1.32
C GLN A 85 -12.09 -5.02 0.01
N ALA A 86 -11.07 -5.16 0.87
CA ALA A 86 -11.03 -4.56 2.19
C ALA A 86 -10.84 -3.03 2.20
N LYS A 87 -10.21 -2.45 1.17
CA LYS A 87 -9.80 -1.02 1.14
C LYS A 87 -10.94 -0.08 1.51
N SER A 88 -12.11 -0.25 0.89
CA SER A 88 -13.25 0.63 1.15
C SER A 88 -13.85 0.47 2.55
N LEU A 89 -13.64 -0.68 3.21
CA LEU A 89 -14.00 -0.91 4.61
C LEU A 89 -12.98 -0.25 5.54
N ILE A 90 -11.69 -0.42 5.25
CA ILE A 90 -10.58 0.21 5.99
C ILE A 90 -10.71 1.74 5.97
N GLU A 91 -11.02 2.33 4.81
CA GLU A 91 -11.20 3.79 4.69
C GLU A 91 -12.34 4.36 5.54
N LYS A 92 -13.34 3.53 5.89
CA LYS A 92 -14.46 3.90 6.76
C LYS A 92 -14.17 3.67 8.25
N SER A 93 -13.12 2.94 8.60
CA SER A 93 -12.76 2.63 9.99
C SER A 93 -12.39 3.89 10.77
N ALA A 94 -12.92 4.02 11.98
CA ALA A 94 -12.54 5.07 12.91
C ALA A 94 -11.10 4.89 13.38
N VAL A 95 -10.67 3.64 13.59
CA VAL A 95 -9.28 3.30 13.91
C VAL A 95 -8.34 3.76 12.80
N PHE A 96 -8.63 3.44 11.54
CA PHE A 96 -7.80 3.88 10.41
C PHE A 96 -7.72 5.41 10.30
N ASN A 97 -8.83 6.11 10.54
CA ASN A 97 -8.85 7.57 10.55
C ASN A 97 -7.99 8.20 11.67
N ILE A 98 -7.80 7.50 12.81
CA ILE A 98 -6.84 7.90 13.84
C ILE A 98 -5.40 7.60 13.38
N LEU A 99 -5.15 6.42 12.79
CA LEU A 99 -3.82 6.02 12.32
C LEU A 99 -3.26 6.95 11.23
N LYS A 100 -4.10 7.53 10.38
CA LYS A 100 -3.70 8.58 9.42
C LYS A 100 -3.14 9.83 10.09
N LYS A 101 -3.66 10.19 11.27
CA LYS A 101 -3.23 11.36 12.05
C LYS A 101 -1.98 11.09 12.89
N MET A 102 -1.60 9.83 13.05
CA MET A 102 -0.45 9.44 13.86
C MET A 102 0.86 9.84 13.17
N PRO A 103 1.82 10.46 13.87
CA PRO A 103 3.17 10.66 13.35
C PRO A 103 3.87 9.30 13.26
N LYS A 104 3.92 8.72 12.07
CA LYS A 104 4.45 7.35 11.84
C LYS A 104 5.97 7.30 11.81
N GLY A 105 6.64 8.45 11.85
CA GLY A 105 8.09 8.55 11.82
C GLY A 105 8.62 8.38 10.40
N ALA A 106 9.03 7.16 10.05
CA ALA A 106 9.82 6.88 8.86
C ALA A 106 9.27 5.71 8.04
N ALA A 107 9.35 5.81 6.70
CA ALA A 107 9.15 4.70 5.78
C ALA A 107 10.51 4.15 5.32
N LEU A 108 10.91 2.99 5.86
CA LEU A 108 12.25 2.41 5.70
C LEU A 108 12.35 1.36 4.59
N HIS A 109 11.24 1.09 3.89
CA HIS A 109 11.21 0.13 2.78
C HIS A 109 10.24 0.63 1.72
N VAL A 110 10.79 1.32 0.72
CA VAL A 110 10.01 1.90 -0.38
C VAL A 110 10.84 1.79 -1.67
N HIS A 111 10.19 1.51 -2.81
CA HIS A 111 10.84 1.45 -4.12
C HIS A 111 10.63 2.74 -4.90
N ASP A 112 11.67 3.18 -5.61
CA ASP A 112 11.73 4.48 -6.30
C ASP A 112 10.53 4.78 -7.22
N PHE A 113 9.97 3.80 -7.93
CA PHE A 113 8.87 4.00 -8.89
C PHE A 113 7.48 3.67 -8.30
N SER A 114 7.38 3.48 -6.98
CA SER A 114 6.13 3.14 -6.29
C SER A 114 5.79 4.11 -5.15
N ILE A 115 6.19 5.37 -5.25
CA ILE A 115 6.08 6.35 -4.15
C ILE A 115 5.00 7.41 -4.35
N ALA A 116 4.47 7.56 -5.56
CA ALA A 116 3.44 8.54 -5.87
C ALA A 116 2.21 7.91 -6.53
N ASN A 117 1.07 8.56 -6.38
CA ASN A 117 -0.23 8.09 -6.85
C ASN A 117 -0.27 7.97 -8.38
N THR A 118 -0.80 6.85 -8.89
CA THR A 118 -0.89 6.59 -10.33
C THR A 118 -1.91 7.50 -11.02
N ASP A 119 -2.95 7.95 -10.30
CA ASP A 119 -3.88 8.97 -10.81
C ASP A 119 -3.15 10.25 -11.20
N TRP A 120 -2.15 10.67 -10.43
CA TRP A 120 -1.34 11.85 -10.73
C TRP A 120 -0.49 11.62 -11.98
N LEU A 121 0.16 10.46 -12.12
CA LEU A 121 0.91 10.10 -13.33
C LEU A 121 0.01 10.19 -14.58
N VAL A 122 -1.19 9.60 -14.54
CA VAL A 122 -2.10 9.60 -15.68
C VAL A 122 -2.65 11.00 -15.95
N ARG A 123 -3.21 11.68 -14.94
CA ARG A 123 -3.94 12.94 -15.16
C ARG A 123 -3.04 14.17 -15.27
N ASN A 124 -1.81 14.11 -14.77
CA ASN A 124 -0.83 15.21 -14.86
C ASN A 124 0.25 14.90 -15.89
N VAL A 125 1.07 13.87 -15.63
CA VAL A 125 2.31 13.64 -16.40
C VAL A 125 2.01 13.33 -17.86
N THR A 126 1.05 12.44 -18.14
CA THR A 126 0.75 12.07 -19.53
C THR A 126 0.09 13.21 -20.34
N TYR A 127 -0.32 14.30 -19.69
CA TYR A 127 -0.85 15.51 -20.31
C TYR A 127 0.24 16.55 -20.64
N ARG A 128 1.49 16.33 -20.19
CA ARG A 128 2.61 17.22 -20.49
C ARG A 128 2.96 17.15 -21.98
N PRO A 129 3.45 18.27 -22.57
CA PRO A 129 3.82 18.31 -23.98
C PRO A 129 4.93 17.29 -24.28
N HIS A 130 5.04 16.90 -25.55
CA HIS A 130 6.07 15.97 -26.03
C HIS A 130 5.97 14.54 -25.47
N CYS A 131 4.86 14.18 -24.81
CA CYS A 131 4.64 12.82 -24.33
C CYS A 131 4.12 11.92 -25.47
N TYR A 132 4.94 10.96 -25.89
CA TYR A 132 4.58 9.92 -26.83
C TYR A 132 4.24 8.64 -26.08
N PHE A 133 3.36 7.85 -26.67
CA PHE A 133 3.11 6.49 -26.25
C PHE A 133 3.13 5.54 -27.45
N CYS A 134 3.32 4.26 -27.16
CA CYS A 134 3.31 3.18 -28.13
C CYS A 134 2.79 1.92 -27.43
N LEU A 135 2.27 0.96 -28.20
CA LEU A 135 1.92 -0.36 -27.70
C LEU A 135 2.91 -1.40 -28.23
N THR A 136 3.46 -2.20 -27.32
CA THR A 136 4.20 -3.41 -27.70
C THR A 136 3.30 -4.40 -28.44
N PRO A 137 3.84 -5.39 -29.17
CA PRO A 137 3.03 -6.45 -29.78
C PRO A 137 2.13 -7.20 -28.80
N ARG A 138 2.49 -7.19 -27.50
CA ARG A 138 1.70 -7.80 -26.41
C ARG A 138 0.60 -6.87 -25.85
N GLY A 139 0.49 -5.64 -26.34
CA GLY A 139 -0.52 -4.66 -25.88
C GLY A 139 -0.13 -3.88 -24.62
N THR A 140 1.11 -4.03 -24.16
CA THR A 140 1.68 -3.24 -23.06
C THR A 140 2.02 -1.84 -23.57
N PRO A 141 1.49 -0.75 -23.01
CA PRO A 141 1.95 0.60 -23.31
C PRO A 141 3.40 0.82 -22.90
N GLN A 142 4.05 1.67 -23.67
CA GLN A 142 5.36 2.25 -23.40
C GLN A 142 5.25 3.75 -23.64
N PHE A 143 5.96 4.53 -22.86
CA PHE A 143 5.94 6.00 -22.95
C PHE A 143 7.33 6.55 -23.22
N ARG A 144 7.40 7.73 -23.82
CA ARG A 144 8.66 8.45 -24.05
C ARG A 144 8.40 9.94 -24.24
N PHE A 145 9.20 10.77 -23.59
CA PHE A 145 9.25 12.21 -23.88
C PHE A 145 10.30 12.51 -24.95
N ALA A 146 9.90 13.19 -26.03
CA ALA A 146 10.81 13.57 -27.12
C ALA A 146 10.32 14.78 -27.91
N ARG A 147 11.22 15.68 -28.36
CA ARG A 147 10.82 16.88 -29.14
C ARG A 147 10.17 16.53 -30.47
N SER A 148 10.75 15.55 -31.15
CA SER A 148 10.24 14.98 -32.40
C SER A 148 9.83 13.54 -32.19
N THR A 149 9.01 13.01 -33.09
CA THR A 149 8.59 11.60 -33.05
C THR A 149 9.81 10.70 -32.94
N PRO A 150 9.92 9.86 -31.89
CA PRO A 150 11.07 8.98 -31.72
C PRO A 150 11.24 8.05 -32.92
N PRO A 151 12.47 7.81 -33.38
CA PRO A 151 12.72 6.89 -34.47
C PRO A 151 12.36 5.46 -34.03
N THR A 152 11.72 4.72 -34.92
CA THR A 152 11.34 3.32 -34.71
C THR A 152 12.57 2.42 -34.94
N LEU A 153 13.59 2.54 -34.10
CA LEU A 153 14.88 1.84 -34.28
C LEU A 153 14.73 0.31 -34.15
N ASN A 154 13.83 -0.15 -33.27
CA ASN A 154 13.48 -1.57 -33.09
C ASN A 154 11.96 -1.76 -33.21
N THR A 155 11.50 -2.17 -34.39
CA THR A 155 10.08 -2.41 -34.71
C THR A 155 9.44 -3.53 -33.87
N THR A 156 10.25 -4.35 -33.21
CA THR A 156 9.84 -5.48 -32.37
C THR A 156 9.29 -5.08 -31.01
N GLU A 157 9.75 -3.98 -30.43
CA GLU A 157 9.29 -3.53 -29.11
C GLU A 157 8.22 -2.46 -29.23
N CYS A 158 8.41 -1.49 -30.12
CA CYS A 158 7.47 -0.40 -30.28
C CYS A 158 7.34 0.04 -31.73
N PRO A 159 6.30 -0.45 -32.45
CA PRO A 159 6.21 -0.29 -33.90
C PRO A 159 5.86 1.13 -34.34
N GLN A 160 5.11 1.89 -33.53
CA GLN A 160 4.72 3.24 -33.86
C GLN A 160 4.53 4.10 -32.61
N TRP A 161 5.31 5.17 -32.52
CA TRP A 161 5.14 6.20 -31.49
C TRP A 161 4.08 7.21 -31.92
N VAL A 162 3.13 7.46 -31.03
CA VAL A 162 2.02 8.40 -31.25
C VAL A 162 2.05 9.46 -30.15
N LEU A 163 1.97 10.72 -30.54
CA LEU A 163 1.87 11.84 -29.61
C LEU A 163 0.53 11.76 -28.86
N LEU A 164 0.56 11.68 -27.53
CA LEU A 164 -0.66 11.51 -26.72
C LEU A 164 -1.66 12.65 -26.91
N GLU A 165 -1.19 13.88 -27.03
CA GLU A 165 -2.06 15.05 -27.26
C GLU A 165 -2.86 14.90 -28.57
N LYS A 166 -2.19 14.46 -29.65
CA LYS A 166 -2.84 14.21 -30.94
C LYS A 166 -3.82 13.04 -30.85
N PHE A 167 -3.44 11.97 -30.14
CA PHE A 167 -4.30 10.81 -29.94
C PHE A 167 -5.58 11.17 -29.18
N ARG A 168 -5.47 11.90 -28.06
CA ARG A 168 -6.62 12.32 -27.25
C ARG A 168 -7.63 13.18 -28.01
N LYS A 169 -7.16 14.10 -28.88
CA LYS A 169 -8.04 14.92 -29.73
C LYS A 169 -8.92 14.10 -30.69
N GLY A 170 -8.48 12.89 -31.05
CA GLY A 170 -9.22 11.98 -31.92
C GLY A 170 -10.18 11.03 -31.19
N LEU A 171 -10.24 11.08 -29.85
CA LEU A 171 -11.09 10.18 -29.07
C LEU A 171 -12.47 10.79 -28.80
N PRO A 172 -13.55 9.96 -28.83
CA PRO A 172 -14.89 10.43 -28.47
C PRO A 172 -15.05 10.69 -26.96
N ASN A 173 -14.27 10.01 -26.12
CA ASN A 173 -14.33 10.15 -24.65
C ASN A 173 -12.91 10.04 -24.03
N ILE A 174 -12.32 11.19 -23.73
CA ILE A 174 -10.97 11.29 -23.15
C ILE A 174 -10.97 10.78 -21.70
N THR A 175 -12.00 11.12 -20.93
CA THR A 175 -12.11 10.72 -19.52
C THR A 175 -12.12 9.21 -19.37
N GLU A 176 -12.91 8.51 -20.19
CA GLU A 176 -12.92 7.05 -20.21
C GLU A 176 -11.56 6.46 -20.59
N PHE A 177 -10.89 7.02 -21.60
CA PHE A 177 -9.54 6.60 -21.97
C PHE A 177 -8.55 6.76 -20.81
N ASP A 178 -8.56 7.89 -20.12
CA ASP A 178 -7.72 8.11 -18.95
C ASP A 178 -8.04 7.13 -17.81
N HIS A 179 -9.33 6.91 -17.56
CA HIS A 179 -9.79 5.93 -16.58
C HIS A 179 -9.36 4.51 -16.93
N ARG A 180 -9.19 4.14 -18.19
CA ARG A 180 -8.73 2.79 -18.57
C ARG A 180 -7.27 2.51 -18.18
N TRP A 181 -6.47 3.53 -17.94
CA TRP A 181 -5.13 3.37 -17.37
C TRP A 181 -5.19 3.15 -15.85
N VAL A 182 -6.16 3.78 -15.18
CA VAL A 182 -6.27 3.87 -13.70
C VAL A 182 -7.22 2.83 -13.07
N VAL A 183 -8.32 2.50 -13.73
CA VAL A 183 -9.46 1.73 -13.19
C VAL A 183 -9.80 0.58 -14.13
N ALA A 184 -9.82 -0.64 -13.58
CA ALA A 184 -10.35 -1.81 -14.27
C ALA A 184 -11.90 -1.74 -14.35
N ARG A 185 -12.45 -1.65 -15.56
CA ARG A 185 -13.82 -2.13 -15.85
C ARG A 185 -13.74 -3.12 -17.01
N GLU A 186 -14.38 -4.27 -16.85
CA GLU A 186 -14.69 -5.15 -17.97
C GLU A 186 -16.06 -4.75 -18.52
N GLU A 187 -16.12 -4.36 -19.79
CA GLU A 187 -17.33 -4.44 -20.61
C GLU A 187 -16.93 -4.81 -22.05
N PRO A 188 -17.74 -5.60 -22.78
CA PRO A 188 -17.41 -6.12 -24.10
C PRO A 188 -17.81 -5.09 -25.17
N VAL A 189 -16.88 -4.23 -25.58
CA VAL A 189 -17.12 -3.34 -26.74
C VAL A 189 -16.45 -3.93 -27.98
N SER A 190 -17.29 -4.46 -28.86
CA SER A 190 -16.98 -5.21 -30.07
C SER A 190 -16.47 -4.37 -31.26
N HIS A 191 -15.97 -3.14 -31.08
CA HIS A 191 -15.55 -2.32 -32.23
C HIS A 191 -14.40 -1.33 -32.03
N LEU A 192 -13.44 -1.62 -31.15
CA LEU A 192 -12.10 -1.02 -31.23
C LEU A 192 -11.06 -2.10 -30.96
N ARG A 193 -10.44 -2.60 -32.04
CA ARG A 193 -9.24 -3.45 -31.97
C ARG A 193 -8.12 -2.70 -31.23
N SER A 194 -7.99 -2.88 -29.92
CA SER A 194 -6.71 -2.79 -29.23
C SER A 194 -6.81 -3.32 -27.80
N LYS A 195 -6.10 -4.41 -27.55
CA LYS A 195 -5.72 -4.89 -26.22
C LYS A 195 -4.78 -3.84 -25.60
N PHE A 196 -5.31 -2.80 -24.97
CA PHE A 196 -4.56 -1.91 -24.08
C PHE A 196 -4.61 -2.51 -22.68
N LEU A 197 -3.53 -3.07 -22.16
CA LEU A 197 -3.50 -3.48 -20.75
C LEU A 197 -2.08 -3.36 -20.14
N VAL A 198 -1.69 -2.15 -19.76
CA VAL A 198 -1.05 -1.98 -18.45
C VAL A 198 -2.12 -1.38 -17.55
N ARG A 199 -2.41 -2.12 -16.50
CA ARG A 199 -3.45 -1.82 -15.51
C ARG A 199 -2.69 -1.35 -14.27
N PHE A 200 -2.80 -0.08 -13.90
CA PHE A 200 -2.39 0.33 -12.56
C PHE A 200 -3.51 -0.11 -11.63
N ASP A 201 -3.31 -1.16 -10.84
CA ASP A 201 -4.38 -1.66 -9.96
C ASP A 201 -4.55 -0.72 -8.77
N GLN A 202 -5.27 0.39 -9.00
CA GLN A 202 -5.71 1.29 -7.96
C GLN A 202 -7.23 1.26 -7.94
N ARG A 203 -7.79 0.12 -7.51
CA ARG A 203 -9.23 -0.12 -7.47
C ARG A 203 -9.89 0.81 -6.44
N HIS A 204 -10.21 2.04 -6.86
CA HIS A 204 -11.10 2.96 -6.15
C HIS A 204 -12.55 2.45 -6.26
N SER A 205 -13.00 1.84 -5.16
CA SER A 205 -14.37 1.96 -4.63
C SER A 205 -15.55 1.55 -5.52
N ARG A 206 -15.41 0.52 -6.38
CA ARG A 206 -16.60 -0.09 -6.99
C ARG A 206 -16.49 -1.60 -7.24
N CYS A 207 -16.17 -2.36 -6.20
CA CYS A 207 -16.60 -3.75 -6.11
C CYS A 207 -18.10 -3.75 -5.74
N THR A 208 -18.98 -3.61 -6.73
CA THR A 208 -20.36 -4.10 -6.56
C THR A 208 -20.32 -5.62 -6.50
N GLU A 209 -21.22 -6.25 -5.75
CA GLU A 209 -21.37 -7.71 -5.52
C GLU A 209 -21.34 -8.61 -6.79
N ARG A 210 -21.29 -8.03 -7.98
CA ARG A 210 -21.34 -8.68 -9.29
C ARG A 210 -19.99 -8.96 -9.97
N ASP A 211 -18.86 -8.64 -9.34
CA ASP A 211 -17.53 -9.02 -9.86
C ASP A 211 -17.20 -10.48 -9.44
N LEU A 212 -17.69 -11.44 -10.23
CA LEU A 212 -17.64 -12.88 -9.96
C LEU A 212 -16.23 -13.51 -10.05
N SER A 213 -15.20 -12.74 -10.40
CA SER A 213 -13.81 -13.20 -10.45
C SER A 213 -12.93 -12.27 -9.62
N GLY A 214 -12.90 -12.50 -8.31
CA GLY A 214 -11.98 -11.80 -7.41
C GLY A 214 -10.50 -11.92 -7.84
N PRO A 215 -9.57 -11.23 -7.16
CA PRO A 215 -8.15 -11.26 -7.52
C PRO A 215 -7.58 -12.67 -7.67
N SER A 216 -8.05 -13.65 -6.90
CA SER A 216 -7.66 -15.06 -7.03
C SER A 216 -8.01 -15.70 -8.38
N ALA A 217 -9.03 -15.21 -9.08
CA ALA A 217 -9.40 -15.68 -10.42
C ALA A 217 -8.62 -14.95 -11.53
N THR A 218 -8.18 -13.70 -11.27
CA THR A 218 -7.35 -12.93 -12.22
C THR A 218 -5.86 -13.29 -12.11
N TYR A 219 -5.38 -13.54 -10.90
CA TYR A 219 -3.99 -13.85 -10.58
C TYR A 219 -3.92 -15.28 -10.02
N ALA A 220 -3.88 -16.25 -10.93
CA ALA A 220 -3.97 -17.67 -10.58
C ALA A 220 -2.81 -18.17 -9.70
N ASN A 221 -1.63 -17.54 -9.80
CA ASN A 221 -0.44 -17.90 -9.02
C ASN A 221 0.50 -16.69 -8.86
N GLN A 222 1.57 -16.90 -8.08
CA GLN A 222 2.57 -15.87 -7.79
C GLN A 222 3.29 -15.38 -9.05
N ASP A 223 3.63 -16.27 -9.99
CA ASP A 223 4.34 -15.89 -11.23
C ASP A 223 3.51 -14.94 -12.09
N VAL A 224 2.19 -15.17 -12.17
CA VAL A 224 1.27 -14.31 -12.93
C VAL A 224 1.16 -12.92 -12.30
N VAL A 225 1.06 -12.82 -10.97
CA VAL A 225 1.01 -11.50 -10.31
C VAL A 225 2.35 -10.77 -10.41
N TRP A 226 3.48 -11.47 -10.26
CA TRP A 226 4.81 -10.88 -10.42
C TRP A 226 5.04 -10.38 -11.84
N ALA A 227 4.70 -11.18 -12.85
CA ALA A 227 4.82 -10.77 -14.25
C ALA A 227 4.00 -9.51 -14.55
N LYS A 228 2.79 -9.39 -13.97
CA LYS A 228 1.96 -8.19 -14.09
C LYS A 228 2.54 -7.01 -13.33
N PHE A 229 3.01 -7.23 -12.11
CA PHE A 229 3.64 -6.22 -11.27
C PHE A 229 4.87 -5.61 -11.96
N GLU A 230 5.79 -6.42 -12.47
CA GLU A 230 6.96 -5.94 -13.21
C GLU A 230 6.58 -5.20 -14.49
N THR A 231 5.57 -5.69 -15.21
CA THR A 231 5.05 -5.04 -16.44
C THR A 231 4.58 -3.61 -16.17
N ILE A 232 4.04 -3.34 -14.97
CA ILE A 232 3.63 -1.99 -14.55
C ILE A 232 4.85 -1.06 -14.46
N PHE A 233 5.93 -1.49 -13.81
CA PHE A 233 7.17 -0.70 -13.71
C PHE A 233 7.79 -0.44 -15.09
N PHE A 234 7.85 -1.45 -15.95
CA PHE A 234 8.34 -1.28 -17.32
C PHE A 234 7.53 -0.27 -18.12
N ALA A 235 6.22 -0.20 -17.90
CA ALA A 235 5.37 0.74 -18.60
C ALA A 235 5.60 2.19 -18.15
N ILE A 236 5.66 2.45 -16.84
CA ILE A 236 5.84 3.82 -16.32
C ILE A 236 7.26 4.33 -16.39
N ALA A 237 8.24 3.45 -16.57
CA ALA A 237 9.64 3.86 -16.60
C ALA A 237 9.89 4.99 -17.61
N GLY A 238 9.28 4.93 -18.79
CA GLY A 238 9.39 5.98 -19.79
C GLY A 238 8.75 7.32 -19.43
N LEU A 239 7.81 7.34 -18.48
CA LEU A 239 7.24 8.57 -17.91
C LEU A 239 8.15 9.10 -16.80
N VAL A 240 8.45 8.26 -15.81
CA VAL A 240 9.17 8.65 -14.59
C VAL A 240 10.63 9.00 -14.87
N SER A 241 11.29 8.31 -15.80
CA SER A 241 12.70 8.56 -16.15
C SER A 241 12.91 9.76 -17.09
N TYR A 242 11.94 10.66 -17.25
CA TYR A 242 12.15 11.94 -17.95
C TYR A 242 12.48 13.02 -16.92
N ALA A 243 13.63 13.71 -17.04
CA ALA A 243 14.22 14.52 -15.95
C ALA A 243 13.25 15.50 -15.24
N PRO A 244 12.44 16.30 -15.95
CA PRO A 244 11.47 17.18 -15.29
C PRO A 244 10.38 16.40 -14.57
N VAL A 245 9.95 15.25 -15.11
CA VAL A 245 8.97 14.38 -14.46
C VAL A 245 9.58 13.65 -13.28
N PHE A 246 10.82 13.15 -13.39
CA PHE A 246 11.51 12.48 -12.29
C PHE A 246 11.56 13.37 -11.05
N ARG A 247 11.98 14.64 -11.22
CA ARG A 247 12.01 15.63 -10.15
C ARG A 247 10.63 15.83 -9.50
N ASP A 248 9.60 16.00 -10.32
CA ASP A 248 8.24 16.22 -9.83
C ASP A 248 7.64 14.97 -9.20
N TYR A 249 7.99 13.78 -9.70
CA TYR A 249 7.55 12.50 -9.19
C TYR A 249 8.10 12.22 -7.79
N ILE A 250 9.40 12.48 -7.58
CA ILE A 250 9.99 12.42 -6.23
C ILE A 250 9.31 13.44 -5.30
N SER A 251 9.11 14.67 -5.76
CA SER A 251 8.45 15.72 -4.96
C SER A 251 7.01 15.35 -4.59
N GLN A 252 6.25 14.82 -5.54
CA GLN A 252 4.87 14.36 -5.34
C GLN A 252 4.82 13.20 -4.35
N GLY A 253 5.74 12.22 -4.44
CA GLY A 253 5.81 11.12 -3.49
C GLY A 253 6.12 11.63 -2.08
N LEU A 254 7.11 12.51 -1.92
CA LEU A 254 7.44 13.09 -0.62
C LEU A 254 6.25 13.85 -0.01
N GLU A 255 5.50 14.60 -0.82
CA GLU A 255 4.28 15.29 -0.39
C GLU A 255 3.19 14.30 0.06
N GLU A 256 2.96 13.20 -0.68
CA GLU A 256 1.98 12.18 -0.29
C GLU A 256 2.34 11.48 1.03
N PHE A 257 3.62 11.17 1.26
CA PHE A 257 4.09 10.62 2.53
C PHE A 257 3.99 11.66 3.66
N TYR A 258 4.29 12.93 3.38
CA TYR A 258 4.14 14.02 4.35
C TYR A 258 2.68 14.21 4.78
N GLN A 259 1.75 14.16 3.83
CA GLN A 259 0.30 14.22 4.10
C GLN A 259 -0.18 13.04 4.95
N ASP A 260 0.50 11.88 4.90
CA ASP A 260 0.28 10.75 5.79
C ASP A 260 1.15 10.81 7.08
N ASN A 261 1.67 11.97 7.47
CA ASN A 261 2.48 12.16 8.68
C ASN A 261 3.72 11.24 8.77
N VAL A 262 4.36 10.99 7.63
CA VAL A 262 5.69 10.36 7.54
C VAL A 262 6.71 11.45 7.21
N LEU A 263 7.83 11.49 7.94
CA LEU A 263 8.80 12.59 7.87
C LEU A 263 10.14 12.19 7.23
N TYR A 264 10.35 10.90 6.99
CA TYR A 264 11.62 10.38 6.48
C TYR A 264 11.42 9.13 5.64
N LEU A 265 12.17 9.02 4.54
CA LEU A 265 12.12 7.88 3.63
C LEU A 265 13.52 7.33 3.34
N GLU A 266 13.61 5.99 3.29
CA GLU A 266 14.73 5.27 2.66
C GLU A 266 14.25 4.57 1.39
N LEU A 267 14.79 5.01 0.26
CA LEU A 267 14.39 4.53 -1.05
C LEU A 267 15.36 3.45 -1.55
N ARG A 268 14.80 2.35 -2.03
CA ARG A 268 15.48 1.37 -2.87
C ARG A 268 15.41 1.86 -4.31
N ALA A 269 16.52 2.39 -4.80
CA ALA A 269 16.60 2.96 -6.13
C ALA A 269 17.37 2.05 -7.09
N MET A 270 16.75 1.78 -8.25
CA MET A 270 17.40 1.09 -9.37
C MET A 270 18.29 2.06 -10.17
N LEU A 271 18.11 3.37 -10.00
CA LEU A 271 18.86 4.43 -10.68
C LEU A 271 18.86 4.27 -12.22
N TYR A 272 17.67 4.07 -12.79
CA TYR A 272 17.52 4.06 -14.24
C TYR A 272 18.03 5.38 -14.88
N PRO A 273 18.64 5.33 -16.08
CA PRO A 273 19.09 6.53 -16.76
C PRO A 273 17.95 7.54 -16.93
N VAL A 274 18.19 8.77 -16.49
CA VAL A 274 17.23 9.86 -16.62
C VAL A 274 17.46 10.58 -17.95
N SER A 275 16.41 10.65 -18.77
CA SER A 275 16.44 11.21 -20.11
C SER A 275 16.03 12.69 -20.12
N THR A 276 16.56 13.46 -21.07
CA THR A 276 16.04 14.79 -21.39
C THR A 276 15.51 14.84 -22.82
N LEU A 277 14.83 15.93 -23.16
CA LEU A 277 14.34 16.21 -24.50
C LEU A 277 15.45 16.34 -25.57
N LEU A 278 16.72 16.48 -25.16
CA LEU A 278 17.89 16.69 -26.03
C LEU A 278 18.82 15.46 -26.11
N CYS A 279 18.32 14.26 -25.78
CA CYS A 279 19.09 13.04 -25.53
C CYS A 279 19.78 13.03 -24.15
N ILE A 280 20.16 11.82 -23.73
CA ILE A 280 20.54 11.44 -22.37
C ILE A 280 21.57 12.42 -21.81
N LEU A 281 21.22 13.06 -20.69
CA LEU A 281 22.19 13.76 -19.88
C LEU A 281 22.85 12.73 -18.97
N ASP A 282 24.10 12.39 -19.26
CA ASP A 282 25.07 12.12 -18.19
C ASP A 282 25.46 13.48 -17.59
N ASP A 283 24.51 14.18 -16.95
CA ASP A 283 24.81 15.48 -16.31
C ASP A 283 25.46 15.22 -14.94
N PRO A 284 26.75 15.57 -14.75
CA PRO A 284 27.43 15.36 -13.47
C PRO A 284 26.81 16.16 -12.33
N LEU A 285 25.99 17.19 -12.63
CA LEU A 285 25.40 18.08 -11.64
C LEU A 285 24.15 17.49 -10.95
N PHE A 286 23.47 16.50 -11.54
CA PHE A 286 22.41 15.74 -10.85
C PHE A 286 22.97 14.56 -10.04
N LEU A 287 24.21 14.14 -10.34
CA LEU A 287 24.96 13.10 -9.62
C LEU A 287 25.64 13.60 -8.34
N GLY A 288 25.42 14.86 -7.94
CA GLY A 288 26.08 15.48 -6.79
C GLY A 288 25.76 14.87 -5.41
N TYR A 289 24.89 13.87 -5.30
CA TYR A 289 24.55 13.25 -4.01
C TYR A 289 24.29 11.74 -4.00
N VAL A 290 24.59 11.00 -5.09
CA VAL A 290 24.48 9.53 -5.08
C VAL A 290 25.75 8.91 -5.67
N HIS A 291 26.78 8.83 -4.84
CA HIS A 291 27.98 8.06 -5.15
C HIS A 291 27.78 6.63 -4.64
N THR A 292 27.37 5.68 -5.48
CA THR A 292 27.41 4.26 -5.10
C THR A 292 27.82 3.36 -6.27
N SER A 293 28.88 2.59 -6.04
CA SER A 293 29.51 1.64 -6.98
C SER A 293 28.83 0.26 -7.04
N SER A 294 27.51 0.19 -6.89
CA SER A 294 26.75 -1.08 -6.93
C SER A 294 25.45 -0.92 -7.70
N ARG A 295 25.00 -1.99 -8.37
CA ARG A 295 23.79 -2.07 -9.23
C ARG A 295 22.45 -1.82 -8.50
N SER A 296 22.50 -1.33 -7.27
CA SER A 296 21.38 -0.81 -6.49
C SER A 296 21.96 0.19 -5.48
N ALA A 297 21.27 1.31 -5.31
CA ALA A 297 21.64 2.34 -4.34
C ALA A 297 20.54 2.45 -3.29
N GLN A 298 20.94 2.62 -2.03
CA GLN A 298 20.04 3.14 -1.00
C GLN A 298 20.17 4.66 -0.99
N VAL A 299 19.05 5.35 -1.17
CA VAL A 299 19.00 6.82 -1.15
C VAL A 299 18.20 7.25 0.08
N THR A 300 18.80 8.08 0.90
CA THR A 300 18.20 8.66 2.10
C THR A 300 17.59 10.02 1.77
N VAL A 301 16.30 10.22 2.09
CA VAL A 301 15.61 11.49 1.85
C VAL A 301 14.90 11.95 3.11
N CYS A 302 15.25 13.15 3.59
CA CYS A 302 14.57 13.83 4.69
C CYS A 302 13.50 14.78 4.16
N ILE A 303 12.27 14.72 4.68
CA ILE A 303 11.22 15.69 4.36
C ILE A 303 11.40 16.90 5.29
N SER A 304 11.74 18.05 4.72
CA SER A 304 11.90 19.31 5.46
C SER A 304 10.54 20.00 5.62
N THR A 305 10.24 20.47 6.83
CA THR A 305 9.03 21.23 7.19
C THR A 305 9.12 22.73 6.83
N GLY A 306 9.87 23.08 5.80
CA GLY A 306 10.00 24.46 5.35
C GLY A 306 8.66 25.01 4.86
N SER A 307 8.25 26.17 5.40
CA SER A 307 7.10 26.93 4.92
C SER A 307 7.34 27.33 3.46
N TRP A 308 6.54 26.79 2.53
CA TRP A 308 6.51 27.19 1.12
C TRP A 308 5.73 28.49 0.92
#